data_AF-A0A1F9VJV0-F1
#
_entry.id   AF-A0A1F9VJV0-F1
#
_cell.length_a   1.000
_cell.length_b   1.000
_cell.length_c   1.000
_cell.angle_alpha   90.00
_cell.angle_beta   90.00
_cell.angle_gamma   90.00
#
_symmetry.space_group_name_H-M   'P 1'
#
loop_
_entity.id
_entity.type
_entity.pdbx_description
1 polymer ?
#
loop_
_entity_poly.entity_id
_entity_poly.type
_entity_poly.pdbx_seq_one_letter_code
_entity_poly.pdbx_strand_id
1 'polypeptide(L)'
;MAMRPAQFFPADYLERCRCMRPEQIVRFLEEFRTLHFKPENPVKSRLISLKVPEPLLEAFKTKAGLSGIPYQTQIKRLMALWLEPSAPQPARTRP
;
A
#
# COMPACT_ATOMS: atom_id res chain seq x y z
N MET A 1 27.98 12.27 -14.23
CA MET A 1 26.85 11.96 -15.14
C MET A 1 26.19 10.68 -14.64
N ALA A 2 24.89 10.71 -14.32
CA ALA A 2 24.17 9.51 -13.88
C ALA A 2 23.83 8.63 -15.09
N MET A 3 24.37 7.41 -15.14
CA MET A 3 24.05 6.41 -16.16
C MET A 3 22.63 5.91 -15.89
N ARG A 4 21.67 6.27 -16.76
CA ARG A 4 20.31 5.73 -16.68
C ARG A 4 20.34 4.32 -17.27
N PRO A 5 19.74 3.31 -16.63
CA PRO A 5 19.60 2.01 -17.25
C PRO A 5 18.80 2.19 -18.54
N ALA A 6 19.43 1.91 -19.69
CA ALA A 6 18.75 1.96 -20.97
C ALA A 6 17.82 0.74 -21.04
N GLN A 7 16.51 1.00 -21.10
CA GLN A 7 15.54 -0.05 -21.36
C GLN A 7 15.70 -0.49 -22.82
N PHE A 8 16.05 -1.76 -23.04
CA PHE A 8 16.21 -2.32 -24.38
C PHE A 8 14.87 -2.90 -24.84
N PHE A 9 14.42 -2.50 -26.03
CA PHE A 9 13.19 -2.99 -26.63
C PHE A 9 13.51 -3.80 -27.89
N PRO A 10 13.03 -5.05 -27.99
CA PRO A 10 13.22 -5.87 -29.20
C PRO A 10 12.59 -5.23 -30.43
N ALA A 11 13.13 -5.51 -31.62
CA ALA A 11 12.61 -4.97 -32.88
C ALA A 11 11.12 -5.33 -33.09
N ASP A 12 10.73 -6.58 -32.82
CA ASP A 12 9.34 -7.04 -32.96
C ASP A 12 8.37 -6.31 -32.03
N TYR A 13 8.85 -5.81 -30.89
CA TYR A 13 8.05 -5.01 -29.98
C TYR A 13 7.81 -3.61 -30.57
N LEU A 14 8.85 -3.00 -31.15
CA LEU A 14 8.75 -1.69 -31.79
C LEU A 14 7.82 -1.71 -33.02
N GLU A 15 7.85 -2.78 -33.82
CA GLU A 15 6.93 -2.96 -34.94
C GLU A 15 5.47 -3.05 -34.50
N ARG A 16 5.20 -3.76 -33.39
CA ARG A 16 3.85 -3.79 -32.79
C ARG A 16 3.40 -2.41 -32.32
N CYS A 17 4.31 -1.61 -31.76
CA CYS A 17 4.02 -0.23 -31.36
C CYS A 17 3.68 0.67 -32.55
N ARG A 18 4.36 0.48 -33.70
CA ARG A 18 4.07 1.24 -34.93
C ARG A 18 2.67 0.97 -35.49
N CYS A 19 2.14 -0.23 -35.27
CA CYS A 19 0.82 -0.64 -35.75
C CYS A 19 -0.32 -0.45 -34.71
N MET A 20 -0.06 0.21 -33.57
CA MET A 20 -1.11 0.44 -32.58
C MET A 20 -2.18 1.39 -33.11
N ARG A 21 -3.45 1.02 -32.89
CA ARG A 21 -4.57 1.92 -33.16
C ARG A 21 -4.63 3.04 -32.11
N PRO A 22 -5.18 4.21 -32.45
CA PRO A 22 -5.28 5.35 -31.53
C PRO A 22 -5.87 4.99 -30.16
N GLU A 23 -6.87 4.12 -30.10
CA GLU A 23 -7.52 3.71 -28.85
C GLU A 23 -6.57 2.91 -27.94
N GLN A 24 -5.67 2.12 -28.55
CA GLN A 24 -4.69 1.34 -27.82
C GLN A 24 -3.58 2.24 -27.26
N ILE A 25 -3.22 3.29 -28.00
CA ILE A 25 -2.26 4.31 -27.54
C ILE A 25 -2.84 5.06 -26.33
N VAL A 26 -4.10 5.51 -26.42
CA VAL A 26 -4.76 6.21 -25.30
C VAL A 26 -4.83 5.32 -24.05
N ARG A 27 -5.25 4.06 -24.22
CA ARG A 27 -5.30 3.11 -23.10
C ARG A 27 -3.92 2.89 -22.47
N PHE A 28 -2.89 2.70 -23.30
CA PHE A 28 -1.51 2.57 -22.82
C PHE A 28 -1.07 3.79 -22.01
N LEU A 29 -1.38 5.02 -22.48
CA LEU A 29 -1.02 6.24 -21.77
C LEU A 29 -1.73 6.38 -20.42
N GLU A 30 -3.00 6.00 -20.32
CA GLU A 30 -3.75 6.00 -19.06
C GLU A 30 -3.23 4.94 -18.08
N GLU A 31 -2.95 3.73 -18.55
CA GLU A 31 -2.34 2.66 -17.74
C GLU A 31 -0.94 3.07 -17.27
N PHE A 32 -0.13 3.64 -18.15
CA PHE A 32 1.20 4.15 -17.82
C PHE A 32 1.12 5.28 -16.79
N ARG A 33 0.19 6.23 -16.98
CA ARG A 33 -0.06 7.31 -16.03
C ARG A 33 -0.43 6.75 -14.67
N THR A 34 -1.32 5.76 -14.61
CA THR A 34 -1.77 5.13 -13.36
C THR A 34 -0.65 4.39 -12.66
N LEU A 35 0.13 3.61 -13.40
CA LEU A 35 1.27 2.85 -12.86
C LEU A 35 2.36 3.75 -12.30
N HIS A 36 2.61 4.87 -12.97
CA HIS A 36 3.61 5.87 -12.56
C HIS A 36 3.03 6.99 -11.70
N PHE A 37 1.74 6.95 -11.37
CA PHE A 37 1.11 7.89 -10.46
C PHE A 37 1.65 7.66 -9.05
N LYS A 38 2.79 8.29 -8.76
CA LYS A 38 3.21 8.51 -7.38
C LYS A 38 2.27 9.58 -6.82
N PRO A 39 1.51 9.32 -5.75
CA PRO A 39 0.80 10.40 -5.08
C PRO A 39 1.81 11.50 -4.77
N GLU A 40 1.49 12.76 -5.11
CA GLU A 40 2.40 13.92 -4.98
C GLU A 40 3.00 14.02 -3.56
N ASN A 41 2.30 13.46 -2.57
CA ASN A 41 2.80 13.23 -1.24
C ASN A 41 2.62 11.76 -0.84
N PRO A 42 3.63 10.89 -1.00
CA PRO A 42 3.59 9.59 -0.35
C PRO A 42 3.46 9.82 1.16
N VAL A 43 2.46 9.20 1.79
CA VAL A 43 2.26 9.29 3.25
C VAL A 43 3.54 8.79 3.90
N LYS A 44 4.35 9.72 4.42
CA LYS A 44 5.62 9.40 5.03
C LYS A 44 5.35 8.57 6.28
N SER A 45 5.86 7.34 6.28
CA SER A 45 5.84 6.51 7.47
C SER A 45 6.87 7.04 8.47
N ARG A 46 6.43 7.32 9.70
CA ARG A 46 7.31 7.66 10.82
C ARG A 46 7.50 6.44 11.69
N LEU A 47 8.75 6.07 11.98
CA LEU A 47 9.04 5.04 12.97
C LEU A 47 8.59 5.52 14.35
N ILE A 48 7.97 4.62 15.11
CA ILE A 48 7.60 4.85 16.51
C ILE A 48 8.35 3.85 17.38
N SER A 49 8.76 4.30 18.57
CA SER A 49 9.23 3.40 19.62
C SER A 49 8.07 3.12 20.57
N LEU A 50 7.80 1.84 20.82
CA LEU A 50 6.75 1.38 21.72
C LEU A 50 7.31 0.24 22.58
N LYS A 51 7.22 0.37 23.90
CA LYS A 51 7.54 -0.73 24.82
C LYS A 51 6.31 -1.62 24.96
N VAL A 52 6.51 -2.93 24.80
CA VAL A 52 5.46 -3.95 24.89
C VAL A 52 6.03 -5.14 25.64
N PRO A 53 5.26 -5.82 26.51
CA PRO A 53 5.71 -7.07 27.10
C PRO A 53 6.07 -8.11 26.02
N GLU A 54 7.23 -8.75 26.16
CA GLU A 54 7.74 -9.72 25.19
C GLU A 54 6.77 -10.89 24.96
N PRO A 55 6.16 -11.53 25.99
CA PRO A 55 5.22 -12.61 25.75
C PRO A 55 4.00 -12.18 24.92
N LEU A 56 3.55 -10.93 25.10
CA LEU A 56 2.43 -10.37 24.35
C LEU A 56 2.81 -10.16 22.88
N LEU A 57 4.02 -9.63 22.63
CA LEU A 57 4.49 -9.38 21.26
C LEU A 57 4.64 -10.71 20.49
N GLU A 58 5.18 -11.75 21.12
CA GLU A 58 5.36 -13.05 20.48
C GLU A 58 4.02 -13.76 20.21
N ALA A 59 3.08 -13.72 21.16
CA ALA A 59 1.73 -14.22 20.95
C ALA A 59 1.02 -13.47 19.78
N PHE A 60 1.20 -12.15 19.73
CA PHE A 60 0.63 -11.32 18.67
C PHE A 60 1.21 -11.63 17.29
N LYS A 61 2.54 -11.77 17.18
CA LYS A 61 3.23 -12.17 15.94
C LYS A 61 2.76 -13.53 15.46
N THR A 62 2.66 -14.49 16.39
CA THR A 62 2.21 -15.86 16.09
C THR A 62 0.80 -15.84 15.51
N LYS A 63 -0.14 -15.14 16.16
CA LYS A 63 -1.53 -15.03 15.68
C LYS A 63 -1.62 -14.35 14.31
N ALA A 64 -0.84 -13.30 14.08
CA ALA A 64 -0.79 -12.61 12.80
C ALA A 64 -0.27 -13.53 11.68
N GLY A 65 0.80 -14.28 11.95
CA GLY A 65 1.36 -15.28 11.04
C GLY A 65 0.36 -16.38 10.68
N LEU A 66 -0.37 -16.92 11.65
CA LEU A 66 -1.45 -17.89 11.43
C LEU A 66 -2.60 -17.32 10.58
N SER A 67 -2.78 -15.99 10.61
CA SER A 67 -3.79 -15.28 9.81
C SER A 67 -3.26 -14.83 8.44
N GLY A 68 -2.03 -15.21 8.08
CA GLY A 68 -1.41 -14.85 6.80
C GLY A 68 -1.06 -13.38 6.63
N ILE A 69 -0.97 -12.62 7.74
CA ILE A 69 -0.69 -11.18 7.70
C ILE A 69 0.57 -10.82 8.52
N PRO A 70 1.44 -9.92 8.03
CA PRO A 70 2.53 -9.39 8.84
C PRO A 70 2.00 -8.67 10.09
N TYR A 71 2.62 -8.88 11.24
CA TYR A 71 2.12 -8.31 12.50
C TYR A 71 2.08 -6.77 12.47
N GLN A 72 3.01 -6.11 11.76
CA GLN A 72 2.98 -4.64 11.60
C GLN A 72 1.74 -4.18 10.82
N THR A 73 1.27 -4.98 9.86
CA THR A 73 0.01 -4.72 9.15
C THR A 73 -1.18 -4.82 10.10
N GLN A 74 -1.19 -5.80 11.00
CA GLN A 74 -2.23 -5.91 12.02
C GLN A 74 -2.20 -4.74 13.00
N ILE A 75 -1.02 -4.25 13.41
CA ILE A 75 -0.90 -3.03 14.24
C ILE A 75 -1.54 -1.84 13.53
N LYS A 76 -1.19 -1.60 12.26
CA LYS A 76 -1.78 -0.51 11.46
C LYS A 76 -3.29 -0.62 11.34
N ARG A 77 -3.81 -1.84 11.16
CA ARG A 77 -5.25 -2.10 11.09
C ARG A 77 -5.95 -1.75 12.40
N LEU A 78 -5.38 -2.16 13.54
CA LEU A 78 -5.93 -1.81 14.86
C LEU A 78 -5.92 -0.29 15.08
N MET A 79 -4.85 0.41 14.69
CA MET A 79 -4.79 1.87 14.77
C MET A 79 -5.87 2.54 13.92
N ALA A 80 -6.11 2.06 12.70
CA ALA A 80 -7.16 2.60 11.82
C ALA A 80 -8.56 2.35 12.40
N LEU A 81 -8.85 1.11 12.79
CA LEU A 81 -10.13 0.74 13.41
C LEU A 81 -10.41 1.54 14.69
N TRP A 82 -9.38 1.85 15.46
CA TRP A 82 -9.52 2.66 16.66
C TRP A 82 -9.94 4.12 16.38
N LEU A 83 -9.55 4.65 15.22
CA LEU A 83 -9.90 6.02 14.79
C LEU A 83 -11.25 6.10 14.08
N GLU A 84 -11.84 4.97 13.71
CA GLU A 84 -13.20 4.97 13.17
C GLU A 84 -14.16 5.51 14.24
N PRO A 85 -15.02 6.50 13.91
CA PRO A 85 -15.94 7.06 14.88
C PRO A 85 -16.87 5.94 15.36
N SER A 86 -16.70 5.53 16.62
CA SER A 86 -17.62 4.61 17.26
C SER A 86 -19.00 5.25 17.26
N ALA A 87 -20.03 4.53 16.80
CA ALA A 87 -21.42 4.93 16.99
C ALA A 87 -21.65 5.41 18.44
N PRO A 88 -22.46 6.45 18.66
CA PRO A 88 -22.70 6.98 20.01
C PRO A 88 -23.16 5.83 20.92
N GLN A 89 -22.34 5.50 21.92
CA GLN A 89 -22.76 4.58 22.97
C GLN A 89 -23.90 5.27 23.72
N PRO A 90 -25.07 4.62 23.91
CA PRO A 90 -26.13 5.20 24.72
C PRO A 90 -25.55 5.49 26.10
N ALA A 91 -25.73 6.74 26.54
CA ALA A 91 -25.25 7.23 27.81
C ALA A 91 -25.57 6.19 28.90
N ARG A 92 -24.53 5.71 29.58
CA ARG A 92 -24.71 4.92 30.80
C ARG A 92 -25.33 5.85 31.83
N THR A 93 -26.66 5.88 31.90
CA THR A 93 -27.40 6.44 33.03
C THR A 93 -26.98 5.63 34.25
N ARG A 94 -26.16 6.26 35.09
CA ARG A 94 -25.84 5.72 36.40
C ARG A 94 -27.09 5.90 37.29
N PRO A 95 -27.50 4.88 38.05
CA PRO A 95 -28.57 5.00 39.03
C PRO A 95 -28.21 5.97 40.16
#